data_AF-A0A2L2BS49-F1
#
_entry.id   AF-A0A2L2BS49-F1
#
_cell.length_a   1.000
_cell.length_b   1.000
_cell.length_c   1.000
_cell.angle_alpha   90.00
_cell.angle_beta   90.00
_cell.angle_gamma   90.00
#
_symmetry.space_group_name_H-M   'P 1'
#
loop_
_entity.id
_entity.type
_entity.pdbx_description
1 polymer ?
#
loop_
_entity_poly.entity_id
_entity_poly.type
_entity_poly.pdbx_seq_one_letter_code
_entity_poly.pdbx_strand_id
1 'polypeptide(L)'
;MAHTVISATLPALGAFVAGVFIGAVVTLHHRSLPPLGLILGLVLVAAYVMGLRVLGRNRTLALSGVLGVLVTQMVLSAGLGGSFVVVAEPLGYGLTLGVVVIALVVLAWPKLPSAARYDGARPTREGD
;
A
#
# COMPACT_ATOMS: atom_id res chain seq x y z
N MET A 1 -2.61 -26.53 3.65
CA MET A 1 -3.32 -25.24 3.43
C MET A 1 -3.22 -24.29 4.62
N ALA A 2 -3.51 -24.72 5.87
CA ALA A 2 -3.42 -23.85 7.06
C ALA A 2 -2.05 -23.16 7.26
N HIS A 3 -0.93 -23.87 7.03
CA HIS A 3 0.42 -23.31 7.20
C HIS A 3 0.78 -22.20 6.20
N THR A 4 0.14 -22.15 5.02
CA THR A 4 0.36 -21.12 4.00
C THR A 4 -0.46 -19.86 4.29
N VAL A 5 -1.60 -19.99 4.96
CA VAL A 5 -2.44 -18.86 5.37
C VAL A 5 -1.80 -18.13 6.56
N ILE A 6 -1.25 -18.87 7.52
CA ILE A 6 -0.59 -18.31 8.73
C ILE A 6 0.69 -17.54 8.38
N SER A 7 1.45 -17.98 7.37
CA SER A 7 2.65 -17.25 6.93
C SER A 7 2.34 -15.98 6.13
N ALA A 8 1.14 -15.89 5.53
CA ALA A 8 0.71 -14.74 4.76
C ALA A 8 0.01 -13.66 5.61
N THR A 9 -0.55 -14.02 6.76
CA THR A 9 -1.26 -13.08 7.64
C THR A 9 -0.32 -12.15 8.41
N LEU A 10 0.80 -12.67 8.93
CA LEU A 10 1.81 -11.87 9.63
C LEU A 10 2.32 -10.67 8.79
N PRO A 11 2.79 -10.87 7.54
CA PRO A 11 3.25 -9.76 6.71
C PRO A 11 2.09 -8.84 6.28
N ALA A 12 0.89 -9.38 6.05
CA ALA A 12 -0.28 -8.56 5.73
C ALA A 12 -0.68 -7.63 6.88
N LEU A 13 -0.61 -8.12 8.12
CA LEU A 13 -0.84 -7.32 9.32
C LEU A 13 0.26 -6.27 9.50
N GLY A 14 1.52 -6.64 9.31
CA GLY A 14 2.65 -5.70 9.36
C GLY A 14 2.51 -4.58 8.32
N ALA A 15 2.11 -4.93 7.10
CA ALA A 15 1.78 -3.95 6.07
C ALA A 15 0.61 -3.06 6.50
N PHE A 16 -0.49 -3.62 6.99
CA PHE A 16 -1.61 -2.81 7.48
C PHE A 16 -1.18 -1.79 8.55
N VAL A 17 -0.42 -2.22 9.55
CA VAL A 17 0.08 -1.34 10.63
C VAL A 17 1.02 -0.26 10.10
N ALA A 18 1.93 -0.60 9.19
CA ALA A 18 2.78 0.38 8.53
C ALA A 18 1.96 1.40 7.71
N GLY A 19 0.93 0.94 7.02
CA GLY A 19 -0.02 1.79 6.28
C GLY A 19 -0.76 2.75 7.21
N VAL A 20 -1.20 2.28 8.38
CA VAL A 20 -1.81 3.12 9.41
C VAL A 20 -0.88 4.25 9.83
N PHE A 21 0.39 3.93 10.13
CA PHE A 21 1.38 4.90 10.55
C PHE A 21 1.68 5.93 9.44
N ILE A 22 1.89 5.48 8.22
CA ILE A 22 2.14 6.36 7.06
C ILE A 22 0.92 7.26 6.82
N GLY A 23 -0.29 6.70 6.86
CA GLY A 23 -1.54 7.47 6.71
C GLY A 23 -1.66 8.56 7.77
N ALA A 24 -1.27 8.28 9.02
CA ALA A 24 -1.30 9.27 10.09
C ALA A 24 -0.28 10.40 9.84
N VAL A 25 0.98 10.05 9.54
CA VAL A 25 2.04 11.03 9.29
C VAL A 25 1.66 11.95 8.13
N VAL A 26 1.24 11.38 7.00
CA VAL A 26 0.85 12.14 5.81
C VAL A 26 -0.36 13.02 6.09
N THR A 27 -1.39 12.48 6.74
CA THR A 27 -2.61 13.25 7.08
C THR A 27 -2.32 14.37 8.08
N LEU A 28 -1.38 14.21 9.00
CA LEU A 28 -1.03 15.27 9.94
C LEU A 28 -0.13 16.34 9.31
N HIS A 29 0.80 15.95 8.42
CA HIS A 29 1.79 16.86 7.85
C HIS A 29 1.43 17.48 6.50
N HIS A 30 0.33 17.07 5.85
CA HIS A 30 0.00 17.58 4.51
C HIS A 30 -0.19 19.11 4.46
N ARG A 31 -0.52 19.75 5.59
CA ARG A 31 -0.70 21.21 5.70
C ARG A 31 0.53 21.97 6.16
N SER A 32 1.57 21.29 6.63
CA SER A 32 2.76 21.96 7.20
C SER A 32 3.50 22.80 6.16
N LEU A 33 3.48 22.38 4.89
CA LEU A 33 4.19 23.02 3.78
C LEU A 33 3.34 23.00 2.49
N PRO A 34 2.28 23.79 2.35
CA PRO A 34 1.45 23.75 1.14
C PRO A 34 2.20 24.32 -0.08
N PRO A 35 2.14 23.70 -1.28
CA PRO A 35 1.54 22.41 -1.64
C PRO A 35 2.51 21.21 -1.52
N LEU A 36 3.77 21.46 -1.19
CA LEU A 36 4.84 20.46 -1.12
C LEU A 36 4.54 19.29 -0.17
N GLY A 37 3.93 19.54 0.99
CA GLY A 37 3.56 18.52 1.97
C GLY A 37 2.54 17.51 1.41
N LEU A 38 1.61 17.96 0.57
CA LEU A 38 0.68 17.08 -0.13
C LEU A 38 1.41 16.20 -1.16
N ILE A 39 2.29 16.81 -1.97
CA ILE A 39 3.05 16.10 -2.99
C ILE A 39 3.95 15.04 -2.34
N LEU A 40 4.70 15.41 -1.30
CA LEU A 40 5.55 14.50 -0.55
C LEU A 40 4.74 13.37 0.10
N GLY A 41 3.55 13.69 0.62
CA GLY A 41 2.62 12.70 1.15
C GLY A 41 2.18 11.67 0.11
N LEU A 42 1.78 12.12 -1.08
CA LEU A 42 1.39 11.23 -2.18
C LEU A 42 2.58 10.40 -2.68
N VAL A 43 3.76 11.00 -2.81
CA VAL A 43 4.98 10.29 -3.20
C VAL A 43 5.34 9.21 -2.19
N LEU A 44 5.23 9.50 -0.89
CA LEU A 44 5.49 8.54 0.17
C LEU A 44 4.51 7.37 0.12
N VAL A 45 3.21 7.65 -0.03
CA VAL A 45 2.18 6.60 -0.17
C VAL A 45 2.43 5.77 -1.43
N ALA A 46 2.72 6.40 -2.56
CA ALA A 46 3.01 5.70 -3.81
C ALA A 46 4.24 4.79 -3.67
N ALA A 47 5.34 5.31 -3.12
CA ALA A 47 6.57 4.55 -2.90
C ALA A 47 6.35 3.38 -1.93
N TYR A 48 5.57 3.59 -0.87
CA TYR A 48 5.21 2.55 0.08
C TYR A 48 4.41 1.41 -0.58
N VAL A 49 3.31 1.72 -1.27
CA VAL A 49 2.48 0.69 -1.91
C VAL A 49 3.25 0.00 -3.06
N MET A 50 4.09 0.74 -3.78
CA MET A 50 4.98 0.17 -4.80
C MET A 50 6.03 -0.77 -4.18
N GLY A 51 6.61 -0.41 -3.05
CA GLY A 51 7.52 -1.27 -2.29
C GLY A 51 6.84 -2.58 -1.85
N LEU A 52 5.60 -2.50 -1.37
CA LEU A 52 4.80 -3.69 -1.06
C LEU A 52 4.50 -4.55 -2.29
N ARG A 53 4.33 -3.94 -3.47
CA ARG A 53 4.16 -4.68 -4.73
C ARG A 53 5.43 -5.41 -5.18
N VAL A 54 6.62 -4.87 -4.90
CA VAL A 54 7.89 -5.53 -5.20
C VAL A 54 8.17 -6.66 -4.23
N LEU A 55 7.86 -6.45 -2.94
CA LEU A 55 8.11 -7.45 -1.89
C LEU A 55 7.08 -8.60 -1.89
N GLY A 56 5.82 -8.29 -2.20
CA GLY A 56 4.71 -9.23 -2.17
C GLY A 56 4.42 -9.88 -3.51
N ARG A 57 4.52 -11.21 -3.57
CA ARG A 57 4.05 -12.03 -4.70
C ARG A 57 2.53 -11.91 -4.93
N ASN A 58 1.77 -11.57 -3.88
CA ASN A 58 0.31 -11.56 -3.85
C ASN A 58 -0.25 -10.14 -3.65
N ARG A 59 -1.42 -9.88 -4.26
CA ARG A 59 -2.13 -8.58 -4.15
C ARG A 59 -2.60 -8.24 -2.73
N THR A 60 -2.73 -9.25 -1.86
CA THR A 60 -3.23 -9.11 -0.49
C THR A 60 -2.36 -8.22 0.39
N LEU A 61 -1.04 -8.25 0.20
CA LEU A 61 -0.10 -7.43 0.98
C LEU A 61 -0.25 -5.94 0.66
N ALA A 62 -0.32 -5.60 -0.63
CA ALA A 62 -0.53 -4.22 -1.06
C ALA A 62 -1.93 -3.71 -0.67
N LEU A 63 -2.95 -4.56 -0.79
CA LEU A 63 -4.31 -4.28 -0.35
C LEU A 63 -4.37 -3.92 1.14
N SER A 64 -3.71 -4.71 2.01
CA SER A 64 -3.73 -4.44 3.45
C SER A 64 -3.02 -3.13 3.81
N GLY A 65 -1.88 -2.83 3.17
CA GLY A 65 -1.18 -1.55 3.36
C GLY A 65 -2.02 -0.34 2.94
N VAL A 66 -2.66 -0.40 1.76
CA VAL A 66 -3.57 0.66 1.28
C VAL A 66 -4.76 0.85 2.22
N LEU A 67 -5.35 -0.25 2.68
CA LEU A 67 -6.46 -0.20 3.64
C LEU A 67 -6.06 0.49 4.94
N GLY A 68 -4.86 0.23 5.46
CA GLY A 68 -4.34 0.91 6.64
C GLY A 68 -4.28 2.43 6.46
N VAL A 69 -3.77 2.89 5.31
CA VAL A 69 -3.71 4.32 4.98
C VAL A 69 -5.12 4.93 4.92
N LEU A 70 -6.03 4.31 4.17
CA LEU A 70 -7.40 4.82 3.97
C LEU A 70 -8.20 4.84 5.27
N VAL A 71 -8.13 3.77 6.08
CA VAL A 71 -8.82 3.71 7.38
C VAL A 71 -8.33 4.83 8.28
N THR A 72 -7.01 5.03 8.41
CA THR A 72 -6.47 6.13 9.21
C THR A 72 -6.96 7.47 8.71
N GLN A 73 -6.97 7.69 7.40
CA GLN A 73 -7.41 8.94 6.81
C GLN A 73 -8.89 9.22 7.13
N MET A 74 -9.76 8.22 6.98
CA MET A 74 -11.18 8.33 7.30
C MET A 74 -11.41 8.59 8.80
N VAL A 75 -10.69 7.88 9.68
CA VAL A 75 -10.79 8.06 11.13
C VAL A 75 -10.35 9.46 11.54
N LEU A 76 -9.21 9.93 11.05
CA LEU A 76 -8.72 11.29 11.32
C LEU A 76 -9.64 12.35 10.72
N SER A 77 -10.27 12.05 9.57
CA SER A 77 -11.21 12.94 8.92
C SER A 77 -12.56 13.03 9.62
N ALA A 78 -13.01 11.95 10.27
CA ALA A 78 -14.22 11.93 11.08
C ALA A 78 -14.10 12.77 12.37
N GLY A 79 -12.87 13.16 12.75
CA GLY A 79 -12.58 14.00 13.91
C GLY A 79 -12.45 13.20 15.20
N LEU A 80 -11.35 13.40 15.92
CA LEU A 80 -11.20 12.94 17.30
C LEU A 80 -11.64 14.09 18.23
N GLY A 81 -12.77 13.93 18.90
CA GLY A 81 -13.22 14.89 19.93
C GLY A 81 -13.87 16.19 19.41
N GLY A 82 -14.48 16.19 18.22
CA GLY A 82 -15.26 17.33 17.71
C GLY A 82 -14.47 18.40 16.94
N SER A 83 -13.15 18.22 16.79
CA SER A 83 -12.31 19.03 15.90
C SER A 83 -12.11 18.30 14.57
N PHE A 84 -12.68 18.85 13.49
CA PHE A 84 -12.54 18.31 12.13
C PHE A 84 -11.13 18.59 11.60
N VAL A 85 -10.26 17.59 11.65
CA VAL A 85 -8.88 17.73 11.13
C VAL A 85 -8.86 17.77 9.59
N VAL A 86 -9.92 17.32 8.88
CA VAL A 86 -9.89 17.20 7.40
C VAL A 86 -11.14 17.66 6.64
N VAL A 87 -12.26 18.05 7.26
CA VAL A 87 -13.51 18.34 6.52
C VAL A 87 -13.88 19.83 6.72
N ALA A 88 -13.78 20.76 5.77
CA ALA A 88 -13.94 20.72 4.31
C ALA A 88 -13.01 21.73 3.61
N GLU A 89 -11.83 21.30 3.13
CA GLU A 89 -10.87 22.17 2.43
C GLU A 89 -10.33 21.46 1.18
N PRO A 90 -10.11 22.15 0.04
CA PRO A 90 -9.71 21.54 -1.24
C PRO A 90 -8.47 20.63 -1.16
N LEU A 91 -7.53 20.94 -0.25
CA LEU A 91 -6.30 20.17 -0.05
C LEU A 91 -6.54 18.79 0.58
N GLY A 92 -7.54 18.66 1.46
CA GLY A 92 -7.92 17.37 2.05
C GLY A 92 -8.55 16.43 1.02
N TYR A 93 -9.39 16.97 0.13
CA TYR A 93 -9.95 16.23 -1.00
C TYR A 93 -8.86 15.76 -1.97
N GLY A 94 -7.91 16.63 -2.32
CA GLY A 94 -6.79 16.28 -3.20
C GLY A 94 -5.95 15.13 -2.68
N LEU A 95 -5.63 15.13 -1.37
CA LEU A 95 -4.88 14.03 -0.75
C LEU A 95 -5.68 12.71 -0.78
N THR A 96 -6.96 12.75 -0.41
CA THR A 96 -7.80 11.55 -0.31
C THR A 96 -8.07 10.93 -1.69
N LEU A 97 -8.42 11.76 -2.68
CA LEU A 97 -8.59 11.31 -4.07
C LEU A 97 -7.27 10.82 -4.66
N GLY A 98 -6.15 11.48 -4.37
CA GLY A 98 -4.83 11.05 -4.81
C GLY A 98 -4.47 9.66 -4.29
N VAL A 99 -4.72 9.38 -3.01
CA VAL A 99 -4.52 8.03 -2.43
C VAL A 99 -5.41 6.99 -3.11
N VAL A 100 -6.67 7.32 -3.40
CA VAL A 100 -7.58 6.42 -4.12
C VAL A 100 -7.08 6.12 -5.53
N VAL A 101 -6.60 7.13 -6.27
CA VAL A 101 -6.03 6.94 -7.61
C VAL A 101 -4.77 6.07 -7.54
N ILE A 102 -3.87 6.32 -6.59
CA ILE A 102 -2.67 5.48 -6.36
C ILE A 102 -3.10 4.04 -6.07
N ALA A 103 -4.09 3.84 -5.20
CA ALA A 103 -4.61 2.52 -4.90
C ALA A 103 -5.12 1.82 -6.17
N LEU A 104 -5.94 2.49 -6.99
CA LEU A 104 -6.47 1.93 -8.22
C LEU A 104 -5.36 1.57 -9.21
N VAL A 105 -4.41 2.47 -9.47
CA VAL A 105 -3.28 2.23 -10.38
C VAL A 105 -2.46 1.03 -9.89
N VAL A 106 -2.13 1.01 -8.60
CA VAL A 106 -1.28 -0.05 -8.05
C VAL A 106 -2.02 -1.37 -7.97
N LEU A 107 -3.33 -1.41 -7.68
CA LEU A 107 -4.12 -2.65 -7.68
C LEU A 107 -4.39 -3.16 -9.11
N ALA A 108 -4.62 -2.27 -10.07
CA ALA A 108 -4.81 -2.61 -11.47
C ALA A 108 -3.53 -3.14 -12.12
N TRP A 109 -2.35 -2.83 -11.56
CA TRP A 109 -1.07 -3.23 -12.14
C TRP A 109 -0.98 -4.75 -12.39
N PRO A 110 -0.65 -5.16 -13.63
CA PRO A 110 -0.60 -6.56 -14.05
C PRO A 110 0.46 -7.32 -13.27
N LYS A 111 0.22 -8.62 -13.03
CA LYS A 111 1.20 -9.48 -12.36
C LYS A 111 2.38 -9.66 -13.32
N LEU A 112 3.58 -9.21 -12.93
CA LEU A 112 4.80 -9.56 -13.64
C LEU A 112 4.89 -11.09 -13.65
N PRO A 113 4.94 -11.74 -14.83
CA PRO A 113 5.13 -13.17 -14.91
C PRO A 113 6.35 -13.52 -14.07
N SER A 114 6.18 -14.39 -13.08
CA SER A 114 7.35 -15.03 -12.50
C SER A 114 8.05 -15.69 -13.66
N ALA A 115 9.32 -15.37 -13.91
CA ALA A 115 10.15 -16.21 -14.74
C ALA A 115 9.88 -17.65 -14.31
N ALA A 116 9.25 -18.42 -15.20
CA ALA A 116 9.06 -19.83 -14.99
C ALA A 116 10.43 -20.35 -14.60
N ARG A 117 10.50 -21.17 -13.54
CA ARG A 117 11.72 -21.93 -13.25
C ARG A 117 12.20 -22.43 -14.61
N TYR A 118 13.41 -22.02 -14.98
CA TYR A 118 14.13 -22.71 -16.03
C TYR A 118 14.37 -24.10 -15.44
N ASP A 119 13.38 -24.98 -15.58
CA ASP A 119 13.55 -26.41 -15.42
C ASP A 119 14.52 -26.75 -16.54
N GLY A 120 15.81 -26.68 -16.21
CA GLY A 120 16.83 -27.31 -17.00
C GLY A 120 16.41 -28.76 -17.07
N ALA A 121 15.76 -29.11 -18.18
CA ALA A 121 15.60 -30.47 -18.61
C ALA A 121 16.99 -31.07 -18.55
N ARG A 122 17.28 -31.80 -17.46
CA ARG A 122 18.44 -32.67 -17.40
C ARG A 122 18.22 -33.63 -18.55
N PRO A 123 19.09 -33.63 -19.59
CA PRO A 123 19.06 -34.74 -20.53
C PRO A 123 19.29 -35.99 -19.68
N THR A 124 18.29 -36.87 -19.69
CA THR A 124 18.45 -38.27 -19.31
C THR A 124 19.62 -38.79 -20.11
N ARG A 125 20.79 -38.91 -19.47
CA ARG A 125 21.91 -39.68 -20.02
C ARG A 125 21.56 -41.15 -19.78
N GLU A 126 20.75 -41.66 -20.69
CA GLU A 126 20.48 -43.08 -20.87
C GLU A 126 21.37 -43.52 -22.04
N GLY A 127 22.31 -44.42 -21.77
CA GLY A 127 23.29 -44.94 -22.74
C GLY A 127 24.73 -44.57 -22.42
N ASP A 128 25.40 -45.35 -21.59
CA ASP A 128 26.37 -46.40 -22.01
C ASP A 128 26.96 -47.12 -20.78
#